data_AF-A0A7W2IMB9-F1
#
_entry.id   AF-A0A7W2IMB9-F1
#
_cell.length_a   1.000
_cell.length_b   1.000
_cell.length_c   1.000
_cell.angle_alpha   90.00
_cell.angle_beta   90.00
_cell.angle_gamma   90.00
#
_symmetry.space_group_name_H-M   'P 1'
#
loop_
_entity.id
_entity.type
_entity.pdbx_description
1 polymer ?
#
loop_
_entity_poly.entity_id
_entity_poly.type
_entity_poly.pdbx_seq_one_letter_code
_entity_poly.pdbx_strand_id
1 'polypeptide(L)'
;MDASKAKLAERMKLLIDSQTDKRGKFAQLESLTGIPAEGWKSFYYARQRPNPDMIEALAQTWPEYAFWMVTGIDDFFSGHTSPPTPGGLKSSLRERDAAKALFRKKIEYTRWQQKGSPDAEIGGNLYHSAEIQKQFVADIHDLESLRSSQEEALLSIEKKR
;
A
#
# COMPACT_ATOMS: atom_id res chain seq x y z
N MET A 1 -5.58 -24.49 5.61
CA MET A 1 -6.00 -24.08 4.26
C MET A 1 -4.80 -23.47 3.58
N ASP A 2 -4.45 -23.94 2.39
CA ASP A 2 -3.33 -23.41 1.60
C ASP A 2 -3.66 -21.99 1.13
N ALA A 3 -2.93 -20.99 1.64
CA ALA A 3 -3.15 -19.58 1.31
C ALA A 3 -2.95 -19.28 -0.18
N SER A 4 -2.24 -20.15 -0.92
CA SER A 4 -2.00 -20.02 -2.37
C SER A 4 -3.26 -20.17 -3.23
N LYS A 5 -4.37 -20.68 -2.65
CA LYS A 5 -5.65 -20.92 -3.36
C LYS A 5 -6.81 -20.03 -2.90
N ALA A 6 -6.57 -19.04 -2.05
CA ALA A 6 -7.62 -18.11 -1.65
C ALA A 6 -8.14 -17.33 -2.87
N LYS A 7 -9.44 -17.07 -2.96
CA LYS A 7 -9.98 -16.19 -4.02
C LYS A 7 -9.66 -14.72 -3.70
N LEU A 8 -9.57 -13.85 -4.71
CA LEU A 8 -9.30 -12.41 -4.53
C LEU A 8 -10.13 -11.78 -3.39
N ALA A 9 -11.43 -12.09 -3.32
CA ALA A 9 -12.32 -11.60 -2.28
C ALA A 9 -11.90 -12.03 -0.86
N GLU A 10 -11.35 -13.24 -0.70
CA GLU A 10 -10.87 -13.72 0.60
C GLU A 10 -9.59 -12.98 1.01
N ARG A 11 -8.66 -12.78 0.07
CA ARG A 11 -7.43 -11.99 0.34
C ARG A 11 -7.74 -10.55 0.72
N MET A 12 -8.68 -9.91 0.02
CA MET A 12 -9.15 -8.58 0.38
C MET A 12 -9.77 -8.55 1.80
N LYS A 13 -10.56 -9.55 2.18
CA LYS A 13 -11.12 -9.63 3.54
C LYS A 13 -10.04 -9.83 4.59
N LEU A 14 -9.06 -10.70 4.33
CA LEU A 14 -7.90 -10.92 5.19
C LEU A 14 -7.10 -9.63 5.37
N LEU A 15 -6.87 -8.88 4.28
CA LEU A 15 -6.21 -7.59 4.34
C LEU A 15 -6.98 -6.60 5.21
N ILE A 16 -8.28 -6.44 4.95
CA ILE A 16 -9.15 -5.57 5.76
C ILE A 16 -9.07 -5.95 7.24
N ASP A 17 -9.22 -7.24 7.57
CA ASP A 17 -9.21 -7.72 8.95
C ASP A 17 -7.86 -7.53 9.65
N SER A 18 -6.76 -7.51 8.89
CA SER A 18 -5.42 -7.28 9.42
C SER A 18 -5.08 -5.81 9.66
N GLN A 19 -5.68 -4.89 8.88
CA GLN A 19 -5.33 -3.47 8.90
C GLN A 19 -6.37 -2.57 9.56
N THR A 20 -7.54 -3.12 9.90
CA THR A 20 -8.65 -2.36 10.49
C THR A 20 -9.04 -2.89 11.86
N ASP A 21 -9.64 -2.01 12.66
CA ASP A 21 -10.16 -2.38 13.96
C ASP A 21 -11.36 -3.32 13.84
N LYS A 22 -11.44 -4.32 14.72
CA LYS A 22 -12.57 -5.25 14.76
C LYS A 22 -13.91 -4.53 14.92
N ARG A 23 -13.93 -3.44 15.69
CA ARG A 23 -15.09 -2.57 15.89
C ARG A 23 -14.93 -1.35 15.00
N GLY A 24 -15.88 -1.11 14.08
CA GLY A 24 -15.88 0.09 13.24
C GLY A 24 -15.09 0.01 11.93
N LYS A 25 -14.55 -1.15 11.54
CA LYS A 25 -13.78 -1.34 10.28
C LYS A 25 -14.37 -0.66 9.05
N PHE A 26 -15.69 -0.69 8.87
CA PHE A 26 -16.32 -0.12 7.68
C PHE A 26 -16.30 1.41 7.66
N ALA A 27 -16.47 2.05 8.81
CA ALA A 27 -16.32 3.50 8.94
C ALA A 27 -14.86 3.91 8.78
N GLN A 28 -13.94 3.10 9.30
CA GLN A 28 -12.50 3.30 9.07
C GLN A 28 -12.14 3.19 7.59
N LEU A 29 -12.62 2.15 6.90
CA LEU A 29 -12.40 1.98 5.45
C LEU A 29 -12.96 3.15 4.67
N GLU A 30 -14.17 3.61 4.98
CA GLU A 30 -14.75 4.80 4.34
C GLU A 30 -13.87 6.03 4.53
N SER A 31 -13.40 6.29 5.76
CA SER A 31 -12.47 7.39 6.02
C SER A 31 -11.14 7.27 5.28
N LEU A 32 -10.63 6.05 5.08
CA LEU A 32 -9.35 5.81 4.41
C LEU A 32 -9.44 5.84 2.88
N THR A 33 -10.58 5.44 2.33
CA THR A 33 -10.74 5.14 0.89
C THR A 33 -11.71 6.05 0.17
N GLY A 34 -12.60 6.75 0.89
CA GLY A 34 -13.70 7.51 0.31
C GLY A 34 -14.85 6.66 -0.23
N ILE A 35 -14.76 5.32 -0.19
CA ILE A 35 -15.84 4.42 -0.59
C ILE A 35 -16.81 4.25 0.59
N PRO A 36 -18.14 4.45 0.40
CA PRO A 36 -19.10 4.39 1.50
C PRO A 36 -19.04 3.08 2.30
N ALA A 37 -19.22 3.16 3.63
CA ALA A 37 -19.20 1.99 4.51
C ALA A 37 -20.20 0.89 4.09
N GLU A 38 -21.35 1.25 3.54
CA GLU A 38 -22.33 0.29 3.01
C GLU A 38 -21.81 -0.50 1.80
N GLY A 39 -20.98 0.11 0.96
CA GLY A 39 -20.27 -0.58 -0.11
C GLY A 39 -19.33 -1.65 0.46
N TRP A 40 -18.50 -1.25 1.44
CA TRP A 40 -17.60 -2.19 2.12
C TRP A 40 -18.33 -3.32 2.84
N LYS A 41 -19.44 -3.03 3.53
CA LYS A 41 -20.31 -4.05 4.16
C LYS A 41 -20.84 -5.04 3.12
N SER A 42 -21.37 -4.53 2.01
CA SER A 42 -21.95 -5.36 0.94
C SER A 42 -20.90 -6.30 0.35
N PHE A 43 -19.67 -5.81 0.13
CA PHE A 43 -18.56 -6.65 -0.32
C PHE A 43 -18.16 -7.68 0.75
N TYR A 44 -17.94 -7.23 1.98
CA TYR A 44 -17.45 -8.06 3.08
C TYR A 44 -18.41 -9.22 3.40
N TYR A 45 -19.72 -8.97 3.38
CA TYR A 45 -20.75 -9.99 3.57
C TYR A 45 -21.15 -10.73 2.28
N ALA A 46 -20.34 -10.65 1.22
CA ALA A 46 -20.52 -11.37 -0.04
C ALA A 46 -21.84 -11.08 -0.78
N ARG A 47 -22.43 -9.90 -0.57
CA ARG A 47 -23.60 -9.40 -1.31
C ARG A 47 -23.21 -8.79 -2.66
N GLN A 48 -21.95 -8.38 -2.81
CA GLN A 48 -21.36 -7.99 -4.09
C GLN A 48 -19.96 -8.60 -4.26
N ARG A 49 -19.53 -8.73 -5.52
CA ARG A 49 -18.14 -9.07 -5.87
C ARG A 49 -17.24 -7.84 -5.66
N PRO A 50 -15.91 -8.04 -5.47
CA PRO A 50 -14.96 -6.93 -5.60
C PRO A 50 -15.18 -6.19 -6.91
N ASN A 51 -15.22 -4.87 -6.86
CA ASN A 51 -15.19 -4.01 -8.04
C ASN A 51 -13.79 -3.36 -8.18
N PRO A 52 -13.47 -2.77 -9.34
CA PRO A 52 -12.18 -2.11 -9.57
C PRO A 52 -11.85 -1.04 -8.52
N ASP A 53 -12.82 -0.20 -8.16
CA ASP A 53 -12.62 0.90 -7.20
C ASP A 53 -12.18 0.39 -5.83
N MET A 54 -12.75 -0.71 -5.34
CA MET A 54 -12.35 -1.32 -4.07
C MET A 54 -10.95 -1.92 -4.13
N ILE A 55 -10.59 -2.54 -5.25
CA ILE A 55 -9.26 -3.14 -5.44
C ILE A 55 -8.22 -2.02 -5.47
N GLU A 56 -8.46 -0.97 -6.24
CA GLU A 56 -7.59 0.20 -6.32
C GLU A 56 -7.48 0.90 -4.97
N ALA A 57 -8.60 1.13 -4.27
CA ALA A 57 -8.61 1.76 -2.96
C ALA A 57 -7.71 1.00 -1.96
N LEU A 58 -7.86 -0.33 -1.86
CA LEU A 58 -7.02 -1.13 -0.98
C LEU A 58 -5.53 -1.09 -1.40
N ALA A 59 -5.25 -1.16 -2.71
CA ALA A 59 -3.90 -1.10 -3.23
C ALA A 59 -3.23 0.25 -2.97
N GLN A 60 -3.97 1.36 -3.02
CA GLN A 60 -3.43 2.68 -2.71
C GLN A 60 -3.30 2.93 -1.20
N THR A 61 -4.21 2.40 -0.38
CA THR A 61 -4.15 2.55 1.09
C THR A 61 -3.04 1.71 1.70
N TRP A 62 -2.84 0.48 1.21
CA TRP A 62 -1.83 -0.46 1.71
C TRP A 62 -1.02 -1.08 0.56
N PRO A 63 -0.15 -0.29 -0.10
CA PRO A 63 0.56 -0.70 -1.31
C PRO A 63 1.52 -1.88 -1.12
N GLU A 64 2.06 -2.06 0.08
CA GLU A 64 2.91 -3.21 0.42
C GLU A 64 2.19 -4.56 0.25
N TYR A 65 0.86 -4.59 0.25
CA TYR A 65 0.05 -5.80 0.10
C TYR A 65 -0.62 -5.92 -1.27
N ALA A 66 -0.46 -4.94 -2.17
CA ALA A 66 -1.20 -4.85 -3.43
C ALA A 66 -0.92 -6.05 -4.37
N PHE A 67 0.36 -6.40 -4.54
CA PHE A 67 0.76 -7.53 -5.37
C PHE A 67 0.16 -8.83 -4.85
N TRP A 68 0.39 -9.18 -3.58
CA TRP A 68 -0.18 -10.37 -2.95
C TRP A 68 -1.71 -10.40 -3.01
N MET A 69 -2.36 -9.26 -2.76
CA MET A 69 -3.81 -9.17 -2.79
C MET A 69 -4.36 -9.61 -4.16
N VAL A 70 -3.73 -9.20 -5.25
CA VAL A 70 -4.20 -9.51 -6.61
C VAL A 70 -3.71 -10.88 -7.07
N THR A 71 -2.43 -11.18 -6.93
CA THR A 71 -1.78 -12.38 -7.50
C THR A 71 -1.90 -13.62 -6.61
N GLY A 72 -2.01 -13.43 -5.30
CA GLY A 72 -1.97 -14.51 -4.30
C GLY A 72 -0.57 -15.02 -3.96
N ILE A 73 0.47 -14.40 -4.51
CA ILE A 73 1.88 -14.72 -4.21
C ILE A 73 2.59 -13.50 -3.61
N ASP A 74 3.58 -13.75 -2.75
CA ASP A 74 4.42 -12.72 -2.16
C ASP A 74 5.65 -12.46 -3.05
N ASP A 75 6.14 -11.21 -3.05
CA ASP A 75 7.45 -10.85 -3.63
C ASP A 75 8.24 -10.06 -2.59
N PHE A 76 8.83 -10.83 -1.68
CA PHE A 76 9.50 -10.31 -0.49
C PHE A 76 10.71 -9.42 -0.81
N PHE A 77 11.40 -9.66 -1.93
CA PHE A 77 12.57 -8.88 -2.33
C PHE A 77 12.18 -7.48 -2.77
N SER A 78 11.06 -7.36 -3.48
CA SER A 78 10.53 -6.06 -3.90
C SER A 78 9.72 -5.35 -2.82
N GLY A 79 9.62 -5.91 -1.61
CA GLY A 79 8.83 -5.35 -0.52
C GLY A 79 7.31 -5.57 -0.64
N HIS A 80 6.88 -6.49 -1.50
CA HIS A 80 5.50 -6.91 -1.62
C HIS A 80 5.24 -8.15 -0.76
N THR A 81 4.31 -8.04 0.18
CA THR A 81 4.14 -9.05 1.22
C THR A 81 2.68 -9.40 1.41
N SER A 82 2.42 -10.49 2.13
CA SER A 82 1.11 -10.78 2.70
C SER A 82 0.97 -10.10 4.07
N PRO A 83 -0.26 -9.72 4.48
CA PRO A 83 -0.48 -9.19 5.82
C PRO A 83 -0.11 -10.21 6.91
N PRO A 84 0.34 -9.75 8.09
CA PRO A 84 0.69 -10.64 9.18
C PRO A 84 -0.52 -11.46 9.61
N THR A 85 -0.40 -12.78 9.54
CA THR A 85 -1.43 -13.73 9.99
C THR A 85 -1.03 -14.35 11.34
N PRO A 86 -1.98 -14.62 12.26
CA PRO A 86 -1.67 -15.35 13.49
C PRO A 86 -1.04 -16.71 13.16
N GLY A 87 0.21 -16.92 13.58
CA GLY A 87 0.99 -18.13 13.28
C GLY A 87 1.79 -18.10 11.97
N GLY A 88 1.72 -17.00 11.20
CA GLY A 88 2.56 -16.79 10.03
C GLY A 88 4.04 -16.60 10.41
N LEU A 89 4.94 -16.98 9.50
CA LEU A 89 6.37 -16.71 9.65
C LEU A 89 6.54 -15.20 9.84
N LYS A 90 7.10 -14.79 10.97
CA LYS A 90 7.54 -13.39 11.16
C LYS A 90 8.67 -13.18 10.17
N SER A 91 8.35 -12.76 8.95
CA SER A 91 9.37 -12.26 8.04
C SER A 91 10.07 -11.14 8.79
N SER A 92 11.38 -11.28 9.02
CA SER A 92 12.30 -10.26 9.53
C SER A 92 11.76 -8.85 9.25
N LEU A 93 10.99 -8.29 10.20
CA LEU A 93 10.13 -7.12 9.98
C LEU A 93 10.95 -5.84 9.72
N ARG A 94 12.27 -5.91 9.85
CA ARG A 94 13.19 -4.77 9.80
C ARG A 94 13.70 -4.44 8.40
N GLU A 95 13.65 -5.38 7.46
CA GLU A 95 14.31 -5.22 6.15
C GLU A 95 13.39 -4.61 5.08
N ARG A 96 12.12 -4.29 5.40
CA ARG A 96 11.10 -3.92 4.40
C ARG A 96 10.42 -2.57 4.64
N ASP A 97 10.89 -1.79 5.61
CA ASP A 97 10.32 -0.47 5.92
C ASP A 97 10.52 0.53 4.77
N ALA A 98 11.63 0.44 4.02
CA ALA A 98 11.93 1.41 2.97
C ALA A 98 11.02 1.26 1.75
N ALA A 99 10.69 0.03 1.33
CA ALA A 99 9.79 -0.21 0.20
C ALA A 99 8.38 0.33 0.49
N LYS A 100 7.84 0.04 1.69
CA LYS A 100 6.55 0.58 2.14
C LYS A 100 6.55 2.12 2.16
N ALA A 101 7.60 2.73 2.72
CA ALA A 101 7.74 4.18 2.76
C ALA A 101 7.84 4.77 1.34
N LEU A 102 8.61 4.14 0.46
CA LEU A 102 8.77 4.54 -0.94
C LEU A 102 7.44 4.50 -1.69
N PHE A 103 6.68 3.40 -1.58
CA PHE A 103 5.39 3.26 -2.26
C PHE A 103 4.41 4.33 -1.81
N ARG A 104 4.33 4.58 -0.50
CA ARG A 104 3.46 5.63 0.07
C ARG A 104 3.84 7.01 -0.45
N LYS A 105 5.14 7.34 -0.44
CA LYS A 105 5.64 8.64 -0.93
C LYS A 105 5.37 8.81 -2.42
N LYS A 106 5.55 7.76 -3.24
CA LYS A 106 5.22 7.79 -4.68
C LYS A 106 3.72 7.97 -4.93
N ILE A 107 2.86 7.26 -4.20
CA ILE A 107 1.39 7.43 -4.31
C ILE A 107 0.98 8.84 -3.90
N GLU A 108 1.54 9.37 -2.81
CA GLU A 108 1.30 10.74 -2.37
C GLU A 108 1.71 11.75 -3.45
N TYR A 109 2.91 11.60 -4.01
CA TYR A 109 3.39 12.46 -5.09
C TYR A 109 2.51 12.39 -6.35
N THR A 110 2.10 11.19 -6.77
CA THR A 110 1.17 11.03 -7.91
C THR A 110 -0.18 11.68 -7.64
N ARG A 111 -0.74 11.54 -6.43
CA ARG A 111 -1.99 12.22 -6.06
C ARG A 111 -1.84 13.74 -6.04
N TRP A 112 -0.69 14.24 -5.57
CA TRP A 112 -0.37 15.67 -5.62
C TRP A 112 -0.32 16.19 -7.06
N GLN A 113 0.29 15.43 -7.98
CA GLN A 113 0.33 15.78 -9.41
C GLN A 113 -1.08 15.79 -10.04
N GLN A 114 -1.90 14.78 -9.74
CA GLN A 114 -3.25 14.63 -10.31
C GLN A 114 -4.24 15.71 -9.85
N LYS A 115 -4.13 16.17 -8.60
CA LYS A 115 -4.98 17.24 -8.07
C LYS A 115 -4.73 18.59 -8.73
N GLY A 116 -3.64 18.73 -9.50
CA GLY A 116 -3.10 20.04 -9.88
C GLY A 116 -2.51 20.73 -8.65
N SER A 117 -1.44 21.50 -8.83
CA SER A 117 -0.88 22.24 -7.69
C SER A 117 -1.96 23.16 -7.09
N PRO A 118 -2.23 23.13 -5.77
CA PRO A 118 -3.25 23.94 -5.12
C PRO A 118 -3.12 25.45 -5.40
N ASP A 119 -1.93 25.90 -5.81
CA ASP A 119 -1.58 27.30 -6.02
C ASP A 119 -1.87 27.80 -7.44
N ALA A 120 -2.42 26.97 -8.33
CA ALA A 120 -2.68 27.35 -9.73
C ALA A 120 -3.85 28.34 -9.90
N GLU A 121 -4.77 28.45 -8.93
CA GLU A 121 -5.97 29.31 -9.05
C GLU A 121 -5.94 30.60 -8.23
N ILE A 122 -5.00 30.77 -7.28
CA ILE A 122 -4.94 31.95 -6.42
C ILE A 122 -3.61 32.68 -6.61
N GLY A 123 -3.50 33.45 -7.71
CA GLY A 123 -2.79 34.74 -7.78
C GLY A 123 -1.33 34.86 -7.33
N GLY A 124 -0.64 33.79 -6.96
CA GLY A 124 0.75 33.81 -6.53
C GLY A 124 1.06 32.70 -5.54
N ASN A 125 1.71 31.63 -6.02
CA ASN A 125 3.12 31.39 -5.70
C ASN A 125 3.63 30.14 -6.46
N LEU A 126 3.97 30.28 -7.76
CA LEU A 126 4.60 29.20 -8.54
C LEU A 126 5.83 28.58 -7.83
N TYR A 127 6.54 29.38 -7.02
CA TYR A 127 7.72 28.96 -6.26
C TYR A 127 7.43 27.92 -5.16
N HIS A 128 6.24 27.95 -4.55
CA HIS A 128 5.89 27.00 -3.49
C HIS A 128 5.68 25.59 -4.06
N SER A 129 5.04 25.50 -5.22
CA SER A 129 4.83 24.24 -5.93
C SER A 129 6.14 23.56 -6.37
N ALA A 130 7.11 24.34 -6.84
CA ALA A 130 8.40 23.84 -7.29
C ALA A 130 9.26 23.30 -6.13
N GLU A 131 9.24 23.97 -4.97
CA GLU A 131 9.96 23.50 -3.78
C GLU A 131 9.31 22.23 -3.20
N ILE A 132 7.98 22.16 -3.15
CA ILE A 132 7.25 20.94 -2.74
C ILE A 132 7.61 19.77 -3.68
N GLN A 133 7.59 20.01 -4.99
CA GLN A 133 7.98 19.00 -5.96
C GLN A 133 9.43 18.54 -5.75
N LYS A 134 10.36 19.47 -5.55
CA LYS A 134 11.76 19.17 -5.28
C LYS A 134 11.92 18.33 -4.01
N GLN A 135 11.16 18.63 -2.96
CA GLN A 135 11.16 17.83 -1.74
C GLN A 135 10.63 16.41 -1.98
N PHE A 136 9.52 16.25 -2.71
CA PHE A 136 9.03 14.93 -3.09
C PHE A 136 10.08 14.13 -3.86
N VAL A 137 10.73 14.76 -4.84
CA VAL A 137 11.77 14.11 -5.65
C VAL A 137 12.97 13.70 -4.80
N ALA A 138 13.42 14.56 -3.89
CA ALA A 138 14.51 14.25 -2.95
C ALA A 138 14.14 13.09 -2.01
N ASP A 139 12.96 13.15 -1.37
CA ASP A 139 12.48 12.09 -0.50
C ASP A 139 12.37 10.74 -1.22
N ILE A 140 11.85 10.74 -2.45
CA ILE A 140 11.73 9.54 -3.28
C ILE A 140 13.13 8.98 -3.60
N HIS A 141 14.06 9.83 -4.02
CA HIS A 141 15.43 9.42 -4.33
C HIS A 141 16.14 8.79 -3.12
N ASP A 142 16.00 9.39 -1.94
CA ASP A 142 16.58 8.87 -0.70
C ASP A 142 15.99 7.51 -0.32
N LEU A 143 14.67 7.36 -0.47
CA LEU A 143 13.97 6.09 -0.25
C LEU A 143 14.33 5.01 -1.28
N GLU A 144 14.57 5.38 -2.54
CA GLU A 144 15.07 4.47 -3.59
C GLU A 144 16.48 3.98 -3.29
N SER A 145 17.35 4.88 -2.84
CA SER A 145 18.72 4.56 -2.43
C SER A 145 18.72 3.61 -1.23
N LEU A 146 17.90 3.91 -0.21
CA LEU A 146 17.74 3.06 0.97
C LEU A 146 17.20 1.67 0.62
N ARG A 147 16.17 1.60 -0.23
CA ARG A 147 15.60 0.33 -0.70
C ARG A 147 16.65 -0.49 -1.45
N SER A 148 17.41 0.12 -2.36
CA SER A 148 18.46 -0.58 -3.12
C SER A 148 19.52 -1.17 -2.19
N SER A 149 19.95 -0.41 -1.17
CA SER A 149 20.89 -0.91 -0.15
C SER A 149 20.32 -2.09 0.67
N GLN A 150 19.01 -2.08 0.97
CA GLN A 150 18.35 -3.20 1.65
C GLN A 150 18.27 -4.44 0.77
N GLU A 151 17.94 -4.29 -0.52
CA GLU A 151 17.90 -5.39 -1.48
C GLU A 151 19.28 -6.06 -1.65
N GLU A 152 20.34 -5.27 -1.78
CA GLU A 152 21.71 -5.78 -1.86
C GLU A 152 22.13 -6.54 -0.59
N ALA A 153 21.79 -6.00 0.59
CA ALA A 153 22.06 -6.66 1.86
C ALA A 153 21.37 -8.03 1.94
N LEU A 154 20.10 -8.12 1.53
CA LEU A 154 19.33 -9.37 1.48
C LEU A 154 19.94 -10.40 0.53
N LEU A 155 20.25 -9.99 -0.71
CA LEU A 155 20.88 -10.87 -1.70
C LEU A 155 22.24 -11.40 -1.20
N SER A 156 22.97 -10.60 -0.42
CA SER A 156 24.24 -11.02 0.17
C SER A 156 24.10 -12.08 1.26
N ILE A 157 22.97 -12.07 2.00
CA ILE A 157 22.66 -13.06 3.04
C ILE A 157 22.27 -14.39 2.41
N GLU A 158 21.46 -14.37 1.35
CA GLU A 158 21.05 -15.60 0.66
C GLU A 158 22.21 -16.32 -0.01
N LYS A 159 23.12 -15.58 -0.67
CA LYS A 159 24.32 -16.18 -1.29
C LYS A 159 25.27 -16.87 -0.30
N LYS A 160 25.13 -16.61 1.00
CA LYS A 160 25.96 -17.21 2.06
C LYS A 160 25.33 -18.46 2.71
N ARG A 161 24.08 -18.80 2.34
CA ARG A 161 23.40 -20.01 2.79
C ARG A 161 23.53 -21.13 1.77
#